data_AF-X1NHC0-F1
#
_entry.id   AF-X1NHC0-F1
#
_cell.length_a   1.000
_cell.length_b   1.000
_cell.length_c   1.000
_cell.angle_alpha   90.00
_cell.angle_beta   90.00
_cell.angle_gamma   90.00
#
_symmetry.space_group_name_H-M   'P 1'
#
loop_
_entity.id
_entity.type
_entity.pdbx_description
1 polymer ?
#
loop_
_entity_poly.entity_id
_entity_poly.type
_entity_poly.pdbx_seq_one_letter_code
_entity_poly.pdbx_strand_id
1 'polypeptide(L)'
;AHLFERYDYLLLPSAQVFPFDAKLAWPTAVGGRAMDTYHRWMEVVIGPTLAGLPSISVPVGFNSDGLPMGLQIIGPAQADHAVLQLAYAHEQLTWWVERRPPPCLLA
;
A
#
# COMPACT_ATOMS: atom_id res chain seq x y z
N ALA A 1 -5.20 -5.89 19.11
CA ALA A 1 -5.84 -4.72 19.73
C ALA A 1 -4.83 -3.71 20.28
N HIS A 2 -3.79 -4.13 21.01
CA HIS A 2 -2.88 -3.21 21.74
C HIS A 2 -2.13 -2.16 20.91
N LEU A 3 -1.89 -2.39 19.61
CA LEU A 3 -1.27 -1.37 18.76
C LEU A 3 -2.11 -0.08 18.73
N PHE A 4 -3.43 -0.22 18.56
CA PHE A 4 -4.34 0.91 18.44
C PHE A 4 -4.76 1.52 19.79
N GLU A 5 -4.27 0.98 20.90
CA GLU A 5 -4.35 1.64 22.21
C GLU A 5 -3.32 2.78 22.31
N ARG A 6 -2.28 2.76 21.46
CA ARG A 6 -1.18 3.73 21.47
C ARG A 6 -1.09 4.59 20.21
N TYR A 7 -1.51 4.06 19.07
CA TYR A 7 -1.41 4.74 17.78
C TYR A 7 -2.75 4.75 17.07
N ASP A 8 -3.11 5.88 16.45
CA ASP A 8 -4.38 5.98 15.71
C ASP A 8 -4.33 5.24 14.37
N TYR A 9 -3.14 5.14 13.76
CA TYR A 9 -2.92 4.51 12.46
C TYR A 9 -1.62 3.73 12.43
N LEU A 10 -1.58 2.68 11.60
CA LEU A 10 -0.35 2.02 11.17
C LEU A 10 -0.11 2.32 9.69
N LEU A 11 1.09 2.82 9.39
CA LEU A 11 1.52 3.18 8.04
C LEU A 11 2.66 2.27 7.58
N LEU A 12 2.54 1.66 6.40
CA LEU A 12 3.59 0.86 5.79
C LEU A 12 3.43 0.79 4.26
N PRO A 13 4.47 0.41 3.48
CA PRO A 13 4.33 0.21 2.04
C PRO A 13 3.17 -0.73 1.70
N SER A 14 2.42 -0.42 0.63
CA SER A 14 1.31 -1.28 0.18
C SER A 14 1.79 -2.54 -0.56
N ALA A 15 3.06 -2.58 -0.95
CA ALA A 15 3.75 -3.74 -1.51
C ALA A 15 5.20 -3.78 -1.01
N GLN A 16 5.82 -4.97 -1.00
CA GLN A 16 7.22 -5.10 -0.59
C GLN A 16 8.22 -4.69 -1.69
N VAL A 17 7.78 -4.61 -2.95
CA VAL A 17 8.59 -4.25 -4.12
C VAL A 17 7.77 -3.34 -5.04
N PHE A 18 8.47 -2.55 -5.86
CA PHE A 18 7.87 -1.86 -7.00
C PHE A 18 7.33 -2.87 -8.02
N PRO A 19 6.46 -2.44 -8.95
CA PRO A 19 6.07 -3.25 -10.09
C PRO A 19 7.27 -3.95 -10.74
N PHE A 20 7.10 -5.21 -11.09
CA PHE A 20 8.13 -6.05 -11.71
C PHE A 20 7.60 -6.61 -13.04
N ASP A 21 8.47 -7.29 -13.80
CA ASP A 21 8.11 -7.85 -15.10
C ASP A 21 6.91 -8.81 -14.97
N ALA A 22 5.84 -8.56 -15.73
CA ALA A 22 4.62 -9.36 -15.73
C ALA A 22 4.84 -10.83 -16.16
N LYS A 23 5.97 -11.15 -16.81
CA LYS A 23 6.35 -12.53 -17.14
C LYS A 23 6.81 -13.33 -15.93
N LEU A 24 7.21 -12.65 -14.85
CA LEU A 24 7.60 -13.30 -13.60
C LEU A 24 6.34 -13.70 -12.84
N ALA A 25 6.26 -14.96 -12.42
CA ALA A 25 5.10 -15.44 -11.64
C ALA A 25 4.99 -14.72 -10.28
N TRP A 26 6.11 -14.55 -9.59
CA TRP A 26 6.25 -13.77 -8.35
C TRP A 26 7.73 -13.57 -8.00
N PRO A 27 8.10 -12.54 -7.22
CA PRO A 27 9.47 -12.33 -6.77
C PRO A 27 9.92 -13.43 -5.81
N THR A 28 11.02 -14.12 -6.15
CA THR A 28 11.59 -15.19 -5.30
C THR A 28 12.50 -14.66 -4.19
N ALA A 29 12.85 -13.38 -4.22
CA ALA A 29 13.59 -12.71 -3.16
C ALA A 29 13.15 -11.24 -3.03
N VAL A 30 13.07 -10.76 -1.78
CA VAL A 30 12.68 -9.40 -1.42
C VAL A 30 13.61 -8.92 -0.31
N GLY A 31 14.29 -7.79 -0.51
CA GLY A 31 15.19 -7.22 0.50
C GLY A 31 16.30 -8.16 0.99
N GLY A 32 16.81 -9.03 0.09
CA GLY A 32 17.82 -10.05 0.44
C GLY A 32 17.26 -11.31 1.12
N ARG A 33 15.96 -11.37 1.39
CA ARG A 33 15.29 -12.56 1.97
C ARG A 33 14.68 -13.39 0.85
N ALA A 34 14.92 -14.70 0.85
CA ALA A 34 14.25 -15.64 -0.06
C ALA A 34 12.77 -15.80 0.33
N MET A 35 11.89 -15.88 -0.67
CA MET A 35 10.46 -16.04 -0.49
C MET A 35 10.09 -17.52 -0.58
N ASP A 36 9.60 -18.07 0.53
CA ASP A 36 9.26 -19.49 0.72
C ASP A 36 7.90 -19.88 0.15
N THR A 37 7.00 -18.90 -0.02
CA THR A 37 5.65 -19.10 -0.56
C THR A 37 5.22 -17.91 -1.41
N TYR A 38 4.19 -18.11 -2.24
CA TYR A 38 3.54 -17.02 -2.98
C TYR A 38 2.97 -15.93 -2.05
N HIS A 39 2.49 -16.26 -0.85
CA HIS A 39 1.97 -15.24 0.06
C HIS A 39 3.05 -14.41 0.73
N ARG A 40 4.28 -14.95 0.84
CA ARG A 40 5.38 -14.28 1.52
C ARG A 40 5.77 -12.97 0.85
N TRP A 41 5.75 -12.89 -0.48
CA TRP A 41 6.07 -11.64 -1.19
C TRP A 41 4.96 -10.59 -1.08
N MET A 42 3.75 -10.98 -0.66
CA MET A 42 2.61 -10.08 -0.41
C MET A 42 2.33 -9.89 1.10
N GLU A 43 3.22 -10.30 2.00
CA GLU A 43 2.85 -10.48 3.42
C GLU A 43 2.38 -9.21 4.13
N VAL A 44 2.76 -8.04 3.62
CA VAL A 44 2.40 -6.70 4.17
C VAL A 44 0.90 -6.41 4.20
N VAL A 45 0.07 -7.13 3.43
CA VAL A 45 -1.39 -6.98 3.48
C VAL A 45 -2.09 -8.03 4.33
N ILE A 46 -1.40 -9.10 4.73
CA ILE A 46 -2.02 -10.25 5.43
C ILE A 46 -2.56 -9.84 6.80
N GLY A 47 -1.75 -9.10 7.58
CA GLY A 47 -2.10 -8.67 8.93
C GLY A 47 -3.45 -7.96 9.03
N PRO A 48 -3.65 -6.82 8.34
CA PRO A 48 -4.92 -6.09 8.38
C PRO A 48 -6.11 -6.89 7.84
N THR A 49 -5.91 -7.71 6.79
CA THR A 49 -6.97 -8.60 6.28
C THR A 49 -7.43 -9.62 7.31
N LEU A 50 -6.51 -10.35 7.93
CA LEU A 50 -6.85 -11.36 8.94
C LEU A 50 -7.42 -10.73 10.22
N ALA A 51 -7.01 -9.50 10.54
CA ALA A 51 -7.52 -8.76 11.69
C ALA A 51 -8.86 -8.05 11.42
N GLY A 52 -9.37 -8.05 10.18
CA GLY A 52 -10.62 -7.36 9.83
C GLY A 52 -10.53 -5.84 10.00
N LEU A 53 -9.36 -5.25 9.76
CA LEU A 53 -9.11 -3.82 9.95
C LEU A 53 -9.36 -3.03 8.65
N PRO A 54 -9.89 -1.80 8.74
CA PRO A 54 -9.98 -0.92 7.58
C PRO A 54 -8.57 -0.54 7.11
N SER A 55 -8.34 -0.67 5.81
CA SER A 55 -7.06 -0.37 5.17
C SER A 55 -7.28 0.24 3.79
N ILE A 56 -6.52 1.28 3.46
CA ILE A 56 -6.53 1.93 2.14
C ILE A 56 -5.10 2.12 1.63
N SER A 57 -4.89 1.92 0.33
CA SER A 57 -3.63 2.25 -0.34
C SER A 57 -3.74 3.60 -1.03
N VAL A 58 -2.85 4.53 -0.68
CA VAL A 58 -2.72 5.84 -1.35
C VAL A 58 -1.41 5.92 -2.16
N PRO A 59 -1.36 6.61 -3.31
CA PRO A 59 -0.12 6.75 -4.08
C PRO A 59 0.92 7.58 -3.32
N VAL A 60 2.19 7.21 -3.40
CA VAL A 60 3.31 7.97 -2.79
C VAL A 60 4.40 8.37 -3.79
N GLY A 61 4.07 8.33 -5.07
CA GLY A 61 4.95 8.73 -6.15
C GLY A 61 5.56 7.53 -6.87
N PHE A 62 6.73 7.77 -7.46
CA PHE A 62 7.34 6.88 -8.45
C PHE A 62 8.84 6.72 -8.17
N ASN A 63 9.40 5.55 -8.51
CA ASN A 63 10.86 5.37 -8.49
C ASN A 63 11.54 6.06 -9.69
N SER A 64 12.86 5.91 -9.79
CA SER A 64 13.69 6.42 -10.90
C SER A 64 13.27 5.88 -12.27
N ASP A 65 12.68 4.69 -12.32
CA ASP A 65 12.18 4.05 -13.54
C ASP A 65 10.74 4.48 -13.88
N GLY A 66 10.17 5.38 -13.07
CA GLY A 66 8.82 5.89 -13.24
C GLY A 66 7.72 4.90 -12.87
N LEU A 67 8.00 3.87 -12.08
CA LEU A 67 7.04 2.89 -11.58
C LEU A 67 6.41 3.36 -10.25
N PRO A 68 5.08 3.20 -10.08
CA PRO A 68 4.37 3.71 -8.90
C PRO A 68 4.63 2.89 -7.63
N MET A 69 4.47 3.54 -6.47
CA MET A 69 4.38 2.90 -5.15
C MET A 69 3.18 3.44 -4.38
N GLY A 70 2.67 2.63 -3.44
CA GLY A 70 1.64 3.04 -2.50
C GLY A 70 2.06 2.94 -1.03
N LEU A 71 1.36 3.71 -0.21
CA LEU A 71 1.37 3.64 1.24
C LEU A 71 0.03 3.08 1.70
N GLN A 72 0.08 2.05 2.53
CA GLN A 72 -1.06 1.51 3.23
C GLN A 72 -1.31 2.32 4.50
N ILE A 73 -2.54 2.81 4.66
CA ILE A 73 -3.04 3.46 5.88
C ILE A 73 -4.03 2.49 6.52
N ILE A 74 -3.70 1.99 7.71
CA ILE A 74 -4.53 1.03 8.45
C ILE A 74 -5.03 1.68 9.73
N GLY A 75 -6.35 1.62 9.96
CA GLY A 75 -6.99 2.13 11.18
C GLY A 75 -7.48 1.02 12.11
N PRO A 76 -7.97 1.38 13.31
CA PRO A 76 -8.64 0.44 14.20
C PRO A 76 -9.94 -0.08 13.59
N ALA A 77 -10.46 -1.19 14.14
CA ALA A 77 -11.70 -1.79 13.68
C ALA A 77 -12.84 -0.75 13.63
N GLN A 78 -13.62 -0.77 12.53
CA GLN A 78 -14.77 0.12 12.29
C GLN A 78 -14.42 1.61 12.11
N ALA A 79 -13.15 1.97 11.90
CA ALA A 79 -12.70 3.34 11.71
C ALA A 79 -12.55 3.75 10.22
N ASP A 80 -13.32 3.15 9.32
CA ASP A 80 -13.29 3.39 7.87
C ASP A 80 -13.34 4.88 7.51
N HIS A 81 -14.22 5.64 8.18
CA HIS A 81 -14.33 7.08 7.95
C HIS A 81 -13.03 7.83 8.29
N ALA A 82 -12.39 7.51 9.42
CA ALA A 82 -11.15 8.13 9.84
C ALA A 82 -9.98 7.77 8.92
N VAL A 83 -9.97 6.54 8.39
CA VAL A 83 -8.99 6.10 7.39
C VAL A 83 -9.18 6.86 6.07
N LEU A 84 -10.42 7.01 5.61
CA LEU A 84 -10.75 7.79 4.41
C LEU A 84 -10.41 9.28 4.55
N GLN A 85 -10.64 9.87 5.74
CA GLN A 85 -10.26 11.27 6.01
C GLN A 85 -8.75 11.49 5.88
N LEU A 86 -7.93 10.58 6.42
CA LEU A 86 -6.48 10.68 6.30
C LEU A 86 -6.01 10.46 4.86
N ALA A 87 -6.60 9.51 4.14
CA ALA A 87 -6.31 9.28 2.73
C ALA A 87 -6.65 10.50 1.86
N TYR A 88 -7.80 11.14 2.12
CA TYR A 88 -8.21 12.36 1.44
C TYR A 88 -7.24 13.52 1.74
N ALA A 89 -6.85 13.71 3.01
CA ALA A 89 -5.86 14.72 3.37
C ALA A 89 -4.52 14.50 2.65
N HIS A 90 -4.07 13.25 2.50
CA HIS A 90 -2.88 12.90 1.72
C HIS A 90 -3.03 13.22 0.22
N GLU A 91 -4.18 12.91 -0.37
CA GLU A 91 -4.47 13.24 -1.77
C GLU A 91 -4.44 14.75 -1.99
N GLN A 92 -5.05 15.55 -1.11
CA GLN A 92 -5.08 17.02 -1.17
C GLN A 92 -3.69 17.67 -1.11
N LEU A 93 -2.66 16.97 -0.60
CA LEU A 93 -1.28 17.46 -0.57
C LEU A 93 -0.46 17.01 -1.77
N THR A 94 -0.81 15.87 -2.37
CA THR A 94 0.07 15.19 -3.34
C THR A 94 -0.44 15.26 -4.78
N TRP A 95 -1.75 15.10 -4.98
CA TRP A 95 -2.41 15.13 -6.29
C TRP A 95 -1.75 14.16 -7.30
N TRP A 96 -1.25 13.02 -6.85
CA TRP A 96 -0.44 12.12 -7.67
C TRP A 96 -1.17 11.64 -8.93
N VAL A 97 -2.45 11.28 -8.81
CA VAL A 97 -3.26 10.77 -9.93
C VAL A 97 -3.50 11.88 -10.96
N GLU A 98 -3.75 13.11 -10.53
CA GLU A 98 -3.96 14.24 -11.44
C GLU A 98 -2.65 14.71 -12.10
N ARG A 99 -1.54 14.71 -11.35
CA ARG A 99 -0.22 15.10 -11.87
C ARG A 99 0.35 14.07 -12.84
N ARG A 100 -0.01 12.80 -12.69
CA ARG A 100 0.45 11.70 -13.55
C ARG A 100 -0.68 10.69 -13.76
N PRO A 101 -1.65 11.02 -14.62
CA PRO A 101 -2.80 10.16 -14.86
C PRO A 101 -2.36 8.86 -15.55
N PRO A 102 -2.98 7.72 -15.21
CA PRO A 102 -2.75 6.48 -15.91
C PRO A 102 -3.20 6.60 -17.38
N PRO A 103 -2.51 5.97 -18.33
CA PRO A 103 -2.82 6.08 -19.76
C PRO A 103 -4.28 5.77 -20.11
N CYS A 104 -4.93 4.87 -19.37
CA CYS A 104 -6.33 4.52 -19.59
C CYS A 104 -7.34 5.62 -19.25
N LEU A 105 -6.94 6.66 -18.50
CA LEU A 105 -7.79 7.82 -18.18
C LEU A 105 -7.54 9.03 -19.09
N LEU A 106 -6.62 8.91 -20.05
CA LEU A 106 -6.29 9.96 -21.01
C LEU A 106 -7.03 9.81 -22.36
N ALA A 107 -7.89 8.80 -22.49
CA ALA A 107 -8.66 8.49 -23.69
C ALA A 107 -10.03 9.19 -23.71
#